data_AF-A0A8T4NCM9-F1
#
_entry.id   AF-A0A8T4NCM9-F1
#
_cell.length_a   1.000
_cell.length_b   1.000
_cell.length_c   1.000
_cell.angle_alpha   90.00
_cell.angle_beta   90.00
_cell.angle_gamma   90.00
#
_symmetry.space_group_name_H-M   'P 1'
#
loop_
_entity.id
_entity.type
_entity.pdbx_description
1 polymer ?
#
loop_
_entity_poly.entity_id
_entity_poly.type
_entity_poly.pdbx_seq_one_letter_code
_entity_poly.pdbx_strand_id
1 'polypeptide(L)' 'MEITYDKQANAIYIEFRKGSFAKNKKIDDFTIIDFDNEGNILGIELLDFRKKVV' A
#
# COMPACT_ATOMS: atom_id res chain seq x y z
N MET A 1 0.26 13.64 -1.77
CA MET A 1 0.11 12.72 -0.64
C MET A 1 -1.37 12.54 -0.39
N GLU A 2 -1.87 11.34 -0.64
CA GLU A 2 -3.28 10.97 -0.47
C GLU A 2 -3.33 9.68 0.39
N ILE A 3 -4.33 9.56 1.25
CA ILE A 3 -4.56 8.36 2.06
C ILE A 3 -5.96 7.84 1.74
N THR A 4 -6.04 6.61 1.27
CA THR A 4 -7.29 5.98 0.86
C THR A 4 -7.52 4.74 1.71
N TYR A 5 -8.71 4.63 2.31
CA TYR A 5 -9.12 3.45 3.05
C TYR A 5 -10.15 2.65 2.27
N ASP A 6 -9.77 1.44 1.86
CA ASP A 6 -10.68 0.47 1.26
C ASP A 6 -11.31 -0.40 2.36
N LYS A 7 -12.59 -0.15 2.63
CA LYS A 7 -13.37 -0.91 3.63
C LYS A 7 -13.60 -2.36 3.23
N GLN A 8 -13.71 -2.66 1.93
CA GLN A 8 -13.96 -4.00 1.43
C GLN A 8 -12.70 -4.86 1.54
N ALA A 9 -11.55 -4.29 1.18
CA ALA A 9 -10.26 -4.95 1.32
C ALA A 9 -9.70 -4.95 2.75
N ASN A 10 -10.28 -4.14 3.65
CA ASN A 10 -9.71 -3.84 4.97
C ASN A 10 -8.25 -3.36 4.88
N ALA A 11 -7.97 -2.49 3.92
CA ALA A 11 -6.62 -2.04 3.59
C ALA A 11 -6.55 -0.51 3.50
N ILE A 12 -5.39 0.04 3.85
CA ILE A 12 -5.05 1.46 3.65
C ILE A 12 -3.98 1.55 2.57
N TYR A 13 -4.17 2.44 1.61
CA TYR A 13 -3.12 2.86 0.69
C TYR A 13 -2.70 4.30 1.01
N ILE A 14 -1.39 4.51 1.15
CA ILE A 14 -0.77 5.83 1.33
C ILE A 14 0.01 6.14 0.06
N GLU A 15 -0.47 7.08 -0.75
CA GLU A 15 0.21 7.53 -1.96
C GLU A 15 1.19 8.66 -1.63
N PHE A 16 2.47 8.49 -1.93
CA PHE A 16 3.49 9.52 -1.78
C PHE A 16 3.60 10.40 -3.02
N ARG A 17 3.54 9.76 -4.20
CA ARG A 17 3.62 10.45 -5.50
C ARG A 17 2.77 9.72 -6.54
N LYS A 18 2.30 10.47 -7.54
CA LYS A 18 1.73 9.89 -8.75
C LYS A 18 2.82 9.26 -9.61
N GLY A 19 2.49 8.18 -10.29
CA GLY A 19 3.40 7.51 -11.21
C GLY A 19 2.78 6.23 -11.76
N SER A 20 3.49 5.59 -12.68
CA SER A 20 3.07 4.29 -13.23
C SER A 20 3.64 3.17 -12.36
N PHE A 21 2.75 2.32 -11.85
CA PHE A 21 3.14 1.11 -11.14
C PHE A 21 4.00 0.20 -12.02
N ALA A 22 5.08 -0.33 -11.46
CA ALA A 22 5.95 -1.29 -12.11
C ALA A 22 6.05 -2.61 -11.34
N LYS A 23 6.31 -2.51 -10.03
CA LYS A 23 6.49 -3.66 -9.15
C LYS A 23 6.17 -3.31 -7.71
N ASN A 24 5.95 -4.34 -6.90
CA ASN A 24 5.83 -4.19 -5.47
C ASN A 24 6.87 -5.04 -4.73
N LYS A 25 7.04 -4.74 -3.44
CA LYS A 25 7.82 -5.53 -2.51
C LYS A 25 7.01 -5.75 -1.23
N LYS A 26 6.72 -7.01 -0.91
CA LYS A 26 6.20 -7.42 0.39
C LYS A 26 7.30 -7.25 1.44
N ILE A 27 7.01 -6.50 2.50
CA ILE A 27 7.93 -6.26 3.62
C ILE A 27 7.64 -7.25 4.74
N ASP A 28 6.36 -7.42 5.06
CA ASP A 28 5.83 -8.40 6.00
C ASP A 28 4.41 -8.80 5.59
N ASP A 29 3.71 -9.56 6.42
CA ASP A 29 2.36 -10.05 6.14
C ASP A 29 1.29 -8.96 5.96
N PHE A 30 1.56 -7.74 6.43
CA PHE A 30 0.61 -6.64 6.45
C PHE A 30 1.09 -5.42 5.65
N THR A 31 2.31 -5.45 5.10
CA THR A 31 2.92 -4.26 4.48
C THR A 31 3.50 -4.56 3.11
N ILE A 32 3.08 -3.79 2.11
CA ILE A 32 3.57 -3.85 0.73
C ILE A 32 3.98 -2.44 0.29
N ILE A 33 5.09 -2.33 -0.44
CA ILE A 33 5.57 -1.06 -1.03
C ILE A 33 5.50 -1.15 -2.55
N ASP A 34 4.90 -0.13 -3.18
CA ASP A 34 4.80 -0.01 -4.63
C ASP A 34 5.87 0.90 -5.20
N PHE A 35 6.45 0.49 -6.33
CA PHE A 35 7.53 1.19 -7.02
C PHE A 35 7.20 1.43 -8.49
N ASP A 36 7.77 2.52 -9.02
CA ASP A 36 7.85 2.74 -10.47
C ASP A 36 9.03 2.00 -11.11
N ASN A 37 9.18 2.16 -12.43
CA ASN A 37 10.24 1.54 -13.22
C ASN A 37 11.65 2.04 -12.85
N GLU A 38 11.77 3.21 -12.22
CA GLU A 38 13.04 3.80 -11.79
C GLU A 38 13.39 3.40 -10.34
N GLY A 39 12.48 2.69 -9.66
CA GLY A 39 12.66 2.26 -8.28
C GLY A 39 12.26 3.33 -7.24
N ASN A 40 11.57 4.40 -7.65
CA ASN A 40 10.98 5.32 -6.70
C ASN A 40 9.75 4.72 -6.03
N ILE A 41 9.55 5.05 -4.75
CA ILE A 41 8.35 4.66 -4.00
C ILE A 41 7.15 5.50 -4.48
N LEU A 42 6.10 4.81 -4.91
CA LEU A 42 4.79 5.37 -5.26
C LEU A 42 3.87 5.43 -4.05
N GLY A 43 3.80 4.32 -3.31
CA GLY A 43 2.91 4.18 -2.16
C GLY A 43 3.23 3.00 -1.26
N ILE A 44 2.53 2.94 -0.14
CA ILE A 44 2.53 1.82 0.80
C ILE A 44 1.10 1.34 0.97
N GLU A 45 0.92 0.02 0.88
CA GLU A 45 -0.32 -0.66 1.22
C GLU A 45 -0.17 -1.35 2.58
N LEU A 46 -1.13 -1.06 3.47
CA LEU A 46 -1.27 -1.67 4.80
C LEU A 46 -2.51 -2.54 4.80
N LEU A 47 -2.31 -3.85 4.90
CA LEU A 47 -3.36 -4.87 4.89
C LEU A 47 -3.84 -5.18 6.30
N ASP A 48 -5.06 -5.73 6.40
CA ASP A 48 -5.73 -6.09 7.65
C ASP A 48 -5.72 -4.96 8.70
N PHE A 49 -6.00 -3.73 8.23
CA PHE A 49 -5.90 -2.52 9.05
C PHE A 49 -6.73 -2.63 10.34
N ARG A 50 -7.90 -3.28 10.25
CA ARG A 50 -8.70 -3.65 11.42
C ARG A 50 -8.57 -5.15 11.65
N LYS A 51 -7.77 -5.56 12.64
CA LYS A 51 -7.89 -6.91 13.20
C LYS A 51 -9.27 -7.09 13.81
N LYS A 52 -10.03 -8.09 13.34
CA LYS A 52 -11.17 -8.59 14.11
C LYS A 52 -10.62 -9.27 15.37
N VAL A 53 -10.80 -8.62 16.52
CA VAL A 53 -10.71 -9.33 17.81
C VAL A 53 -11.92 -10.26 17.83
N VAL A 54 -11.67 -11.57 17.71
CA VAL A 54 -12.68 -12.62 17.88
C VAL A 54 -12.79 -12.99 19.34
#